data_AF-A0A6P0EV04-F1
#
_entry.id   AF-A0A6P0EV04-F1
#
_cell.length_a   1.000
_cell.length_b   1.000
_cell.length_c   1.000
_cell.angle_alpha   90.00
_cell.angle_beta   90.00
_cell.angle_gamma   90.00
#
_symmetry.space_group_name_H-M   'P 1'
#
loop_
_entity.id
_entity.type
_entity.pdbx_description
1 polymer ?
#
loop_
_entity_poly.entity_id
_entity_poly.type
_entity_poly.pdbx_seq_one_letter_code
_entity_poly.pdbx_strand_id
1 'polypeptide(L)'
;MGLLRRATVAQYTDAPFTYDEVGGTRDGALPTGYGLVERDHVVGSGRGAFERAAAAVFRWDAQRGAGLRIRADGPASTVGTVVLMTAGLPRLGLDIPCRVVWVVDEPDRRGFAYGTLPGHPESGEESFVVRLRPDGEVVYELRAFSRLATPLARLGAPVSRRVQTLALDRYVAAVRKAARRGS
;
A
#
# COMPACT_ATOMS: atom_id res chain seq x y z
N MET A 1 30.45 -0.98 9.83
CA MET A 1 29.57 -1.80 8.97
C MET A 1 29.08 -3.01 9.76
N GLY A 2 27.83 -2.99 10.26
CA GLY A 2 27.25 -4.11 11.01
C GLY A 2 26.23 -4.85 10.16
N LEU A 3 26.51 -6.12 9.85
CA LEU A 3 25.76 -6.97 8.90
C LEU A 3 24.33 -7.37 9.34
N LEU A 4 23.76 -6.79 10.41
CA LEU A 4 22.55 -7.31 11.06
C LEU A 4 21.61 -6.26 11.65
N ARG A 5 21.74 -4.96 11.32
CA ARG A 5 20.79 -3.96 11.85
C ARG A 5 19.51 -3.99 11.03
N ARG A 6 18.54 -4.80 11.44
CA ARG A 6 17.15 -4.70 10.93
C ARG A 6 16.62 -3.31 11.24
N ALA A 7 16.00 -2.67 10.26
CA ALA A 7 15.40 -1.38 10.48
C ALA A 7 14.25 -1.49 11.50
N THR A 8 14.13 -0.52 12.41
CA THR A 8 13.03 -0.43 13.38
C THR A 8 12.05 0.65 12.94
N VAL A 9 10.79 0.55 13.35
CA VAL A 9 9.77 1.55 12.97
C VAL A 9 10.10 2.91 13.59
N ALA A 10 10.65 2.90 14.81
CA ALA A 10 11.09 4.09 15.52
C ALA A 10 12.18 4.89 14.78
N GLN A 11 12.95 4.28 13.87
CA GLN A 11 13.95 5.02 13.07
C GLN A 11 13.31 5.94 12.01
N TYR A 12 12.03 5.75 11.73
CA TYR A 12 11.33 6.37 10.61
C TYR A 12 10.23 7.34 11.04
N THR A 13 9.97 7.47 12.35
CA THR A 13 8.91 8.34 12.89
C THR A 13 9.00 9.76 12.34
N ASP A 14 10.21 10.34 12.29
CA ASP A 14 10.46 11.70 11.82
C ASP A 14 11.19 11.75 10.47
N ALA A 15 11.35 10.61 9.78
CA ALA A 15 12.01 10.60 8.47
C ALA A 15 11.19 11.39 7.45
N PRO A 16 11.82 12.21 6.57
CA PRO A 16 11.10 12.88 5.49
C PRO A 16 10.63 11.85 4.46
N PHE A 17 9.55 12.17 3.75
CA PHE A 17 9.17 11.42 2.55
C PHE A 17 10.21 11.62 1.45
N THR A 18 10.29 10.67 0.51
CA THR A 18 11.28 10.73 -0.59
C THR A 18 10.77 11.47 -1.84
N TYR A 19 9.55 12.03 -1.77
CA TYR A 19 8.84 12.73 -2.84
C TYR A 19 8.09 13.94 -2.26
N ASP A 20 7.73 14.89 -3.12
CA ASP A 20 7.18 16.20 -2.70
C ASP A 20 5.65 16.22 -2.71
N GLU A 21 5.01 15.42 -3.57
CA GLU A 21 3.56 15.41 -3.82
C GLU A 21 2.76 14.59 -2.79
N VAL A 22 3.06 14.77 -1.50
CA VAL A 22 2.40 14.08 -0.39
C VAL A 22 0.88 14.32 -0.42
N GLY A 23 0.11 13.25 -0.46
CA GLY A 23 -1.35 13.27 -0.63
C GLY A 23 -1.84 13.19 -2.07
N GLY A 24 -0.94 13.09 -3.05
CA GLY A 24 -1.26 13.10 -4.48
C GLY A 24 -2.14 11.93 -4.97
N THR A 25 -2.35 10.90 -4.15
CA THR A 25 -3.28 9.78 -4.47
C THR A 25 -4.69 9.97 -3.92
N ARG A 26 -4.94 11.01 -3.10
CA ARG A 26 -6.20 11.20 -2.38
C ARG A 26 -7.36 11.50 -3.33
N ASP A 27 -7.20 12.53 -4.15
CA ASP A 27 -8.23 13.08 -5.04
C ASP A 27 -7.57 13.67 -6.31
N GLY A 28 -8.34 13.91 -7.37
CA GLY A 28 -7.86 14.57 -8.58
C GLY A 28 -6.94 13.72 -9.47
N ALA A 29 -6.24 14.35 -10.42
CA ALA A 29 -5.31 13.66 -11.33
C ALA A 29 -3.99 13.31 -10.62
N LEU A 30 -3.44 12.13 -10.94
CA LEU A 30 -2.14 11.71 -10.38
C LEU A 30 -0.99 12.61 -10.88
N PRO A 31 0.03 12.89 -10.03
CA PRO A 31 1.18 13.71 -10.40
C PRO A 31 1.90 13.21 -11.66
N THR A 32 2.32 14.13 -12.53
CA THR A 32 3.08 13.80 -13.74
C THR A 32 4.56 13.52 -13.42
N GLY A 33 5.29 12.84 -14.31
CA GLY A 33 6.71 12.51 -14.12
C GLY A 33 6.99 11.20 -13.36
N TYR A 34 5.93 10.44 -13.06
CA TYR A 34 5.99 9.16 -12.36
C TYR A 34 5.43 8.01 -13.22
N GLY A 35 5.74 6.77 -12.83
CA GLY A 35 4.96 5.61 -13.25
C GLY A 35 3.63 5.60 -12.51
N LEU A 36 2.52 5.62 -13.26
CA LEU A 36 1.18 5.75 -12.70
C LEU A 36 0.44 4.42 -12.69
N VAL A 37 -0.29 4.17 -11.62
CA VAL A 37 -1.21 3.05 -11.47
C VAL A 37 -2.55 3.60 -11.02
N GLU A 38 -3.60 3.28 -11.78
CA GLU A 38 -4.98 3.48 -11.35
C GLU A 38 -5.79 2.24 -11.77
N ARG A 39 -6.35 1.56 -10.78
CA ARG A 39 -7.08 0.30 -10.95
C ARG A 39 -8.24 0.22 -9.98
N ASP A 40 -9.35 -0.29 -10.45
CA ASP A 40 -10.51 -0.63 -9.63
C ASP A 40 -10.95 -2.07 -9.90
N HIS A 41 -11.40 -2.76 -8.84
CA HIS A 41 -11.88 -4.11 -8.95
C HIS A 41 -13.05 -4.35 -8.01
N VAL A 42 -14.14 -4.92 -8.54
CA VAL A 42 -15.23 -5.44 -7.70
C VAL A 42 -14.71 -6.63 -6.88
N VAL A 43 -14.85 -6.53 -5.57
CA VAL A 43 -14.38 -7.51 -4.58
C VAL A 43 -15.52 -8.18 -3.81
N GLY A 44 -16.73 -7.62 -3.85
CA GLY A 44 -17.93 -8.19 -3.24
C GLY A 44 -19.16 -7.32 -3.46
N SER A 45 -20.23 -7.58 -2.71
CA SER A 45 -21.45 -6.79 -2.75
C SER A 45 -22.07 -6.63 -1.36
N GLY A 46 -22.71 -5.47 -1.13
CA GLY A 46 -23.43 -5.11 0.07
C GLY A 46 -22.56 -4.66 1.25
N ARG A 47 -23.24 -4.12 2.27
CA ARG A 47 -22.64 -3.56 3.50
C ARG A 47 -21.69 -4.53 4.19
N GLY A 48 -22.09 -5.80 4.36
CA GLY A 48 -21.26 -6.79 5.05
C GLY A 48 -19.92 -7.05 4.35
N ALA A 49 -19.90 -7.10 3.01
CA ALA A 49 -18.67 -7.26 2.25
C ALA A 49 -17.78 -6.01 2.34
N PHE A 50 -18.39 -4.81 2.33
CA PHE A 50 -17.69 -3.54 2.49
C PHE A 50 -16.97 -3.46 3.84
N GLU A 51 -17.66 -3.72 4.95
CA GLU A 51 -17.06 -3.67 6.29
C GLU A 51 -15.87 -4.62 6.41
N ARG A 52 -16.00 -5.84 5.86
CA ARG A 52 -14.90 -6.83 5.86
C ARG A 52 -13.73 -6.41 5.00
N ALA A 53 -13.99 -5.87 3.81
CA ALA A 53 -12.95 -5.41 2.90
C ALA A 53 -12.20 -4.19 3.48
N ALA A 54 -12.92 -3.20 4.02
CA ALA A 54 -12.33 -2.03 4.66
C ALA A 54 -11.47 -2.43 5.87
N ALA A 55 -11.97 -3.33 6.72
CA ALA A 55 -11.22 -3.84 7.86
C ALA A 55 -9.95 -4.60 7.42
N ALA A 56 -10.00 -5.34 6.31
CA ALA A 56 -8.84 -6.02 5.75
C ALA A 56 -7.78 -5.03 5.24
N VAL A 57 -8.20 -3.96 4.57
CA VAL A 57 -7.31 -2.88 4.14
C VAL A 57 -6.59 -2.26 5.34
N PHE A 58 -7.32 -1.87 6.39
CA PHE A 58 -6.69 -1.24 7.57
C PHE A 58 -5.78 -2.15 8.40
N ARG A 59 -5.92 -3.48 8.25
CA ARG A 59 -5.05 -4.49 8.89
C ARG A 59 -3.83 -4.89 8.06
N TRP A 60 -3.59 -4.23 6.92
CA TRP A 60 -2.51 -4.55 5.99
C TRP A 60 -2.68 -5.89 5.27
N ASP A 61 -3.91 -6.41 5.17
CA ASP A 61 -4.15 -7.76 4.63
C ASP A 61 -3.83 -7.83 3.12
N ALA A 62 -3.94 -6.72 2.38
CA ALA A 62 -3.49 -6.64 0.99
C ALA A 62 -1.99 -6.94 0.88
N GLN A 63 -1.17 -6.20 1.62
CA GLN A 63 0.29 -6.36 1.61
C GLN A 63 0.71 -7.75 2.12
N ARG A 64 0.08 -8.25 3.20
CA ARG A 64 0.30 -9.62 3.70
C ARG A 64 -0.05 -10.67 2.65
N GLY A 65 -1.17 -10.50 1.94
CA GLY A 65 -1.61 -11.38 0.87
C GLY A 65 -0.67 -11.39 -0.34
N ALA A 66 0.09 -10.32 -0.55
CA ALA A 66 1.17 -10.29 -1.54
C ALA A 66 2.48 -10.96 -1.09
N GLY A 67 2.53 -11.49 0.14
CA GLY A 67 3.71 -12.15 0.70
C GLY A 67 4.65 -11.21 1.45
N LEU A 68 4.23 -9.96 1.72
CA LEU A 68 5.02 -9.03 2.52
C LEU A 68 4.84 -9.33 4.01
N ARG A 69 5.96 -9.35 4.74
CA ARG A 69 5.92 -9.33 6.21
C ARG A 69 5.76 -7.90 6.67
N ILE A 70 4.76 -7.64 7.50
CA ILE A 70 4.41 -6.30 7.98
C ILE A 70 4.77 -6.14 9.45
N ARG A 71 5.52 -5.08 9.75
CA ARG A 71 5.78 -4.59 11.11
C ARG A 71 5.43 -3.11 11.16
N ALA A 72 4.31 -2.78 11.80
CA ALA A 72 3.83 -1.41 11.95
C ALA A 72 3.76 -1.02 13.43
N ASP A 73 3.79 0.28 13.72
CA ASP A 73 3.56 0.84 15.06
C ASP A 73 2.10 1.23 15.33
N GLY A 74 1.20 0.93 14.39
CA GLY A 74 -0.24 1.18 14.50
C GLY A 74 -1.06 0.56 13.36
N PRO A 75 -2.39 0.74 13.37
CA PRO A 75 -3.26 0.37 12.26
C PRO A 75 -3.09 1.37 11.09
N ALA A 76 -3.41 0.94 9.86
CA ALA A 76 -3.31 1.83 8.71
C ALA A 76 -4.36 2.97 8.72
N SER A 77 -5.35 2.89 9.62
CA SER A 77 -6.37 3.92 9.86
C SER A 77 -5.86 5.13 10.66
N THR A 78 -4.56 5.20 10.95
CA THR A 78 -3.95 6.32 11.68
C THR A 78 -2.88 7.00 10.82
N VAL A 79 -3.07 8.29 10.54
CA VAL A 79 -2.06 9.10 9.84
C VAL A 79 -0.77 9.14 10.66
N GLY A 80 0.37 8.99 10.01
CA GLY A 80 1.68 8.94 10.66
C GLY A 80 2.12 7.54 11.10
N THR A 81 1.26 6.53 11.04
CA THR A 81 1.67 5.14 11.30
C THR A 81 2.79 4.72 10.36
N VAL A 82 3.91 4.29 10.94
CA VAL A 82 5.06 3.78 10.20
C VAL A 82 4.87 2.28 10.01
N VAL A 83 5.08 1.85 8.77
CA VAL A 83 5.08 0.43 8.41
C VAL A 83 6.39 0.06 7.75
N LEU A 84 7.06 -0.95 8.32
CA LEU A 84 8.16 -1.63 7.66
C LEU A 84 7.64 -2.91 7.02
N MET A 85 7.65 -2.93 5.69
CA MET A 85 7.34 -4.12 4.92
C MET A 85 8.64 -4.82 4.51
N THR A 86 8.69 -6.15 4.57
CA THR A 86 9.87 -6.90 4.11
C THR A 86 9.46 -7.91 3.04
N ALA A 87 10.04 -7.78 1.84
CA ALA A 87 9.93 -8.75 0.75
C ALA A 87 11.08 -9.78 0.81
N GLY A 88 10.85 -11.02 0.39
CA GLY A 88 11.91 -12.06 0.33
C GLY A 88 12.16 -12.80 1.65
N LEU A 89 13.36 -13.34 1.86
CA LEU A 89 13.68 -14.21 3.01
C LEU A 89 13.90 -13.41 4.32
N PRO A 90 13.65 -13.98 5.51
CA PRO A 90 13.75 -13.25 6.79
C PRO A 90 15.11 -12.59 7.10
N ARG A 91 16.22 -13.05 6.51
CA ARG A 91 17.58 -12.51 6.75
C ARG A 91 18.22 -11.85 5.52
N LEU A 92 17.59 -11.96 4.36
CA LEU A 92 18.08 -11.44 3.08
C LEU A 92 16.98 -10.62 2.37
N GLY A 93 15.99 -10.18 3.13
CA GLY A 93 14.81 -9.52 2.61
C GLY A 93 15.07 -8.06 2.34
N LEU A 94 14.38 -7.53 1.32
CA LEU A 94 14.38 -6.11 1.03
C LEU A 94 13.37 -5.43 1.96
N ASP A 95 13.86 -4.47 2.74
CA ASP A 95 13.03 -3.62 3.57
C ASP A 95 12.45 -2.47 2.74
N ILE A 96 11.16 -2.21 2.97
CA ILE A 96 10.30 -1.32 2.19
C ILE A 96 9.59 -0.44 3.23
N PRO A 97 10.27 0.62 3.72
CA PRO A 97 9.74 1.49 4.76
C PRO A 97 8.76 2.52 4.18
N CYS A 98 7.58 2.62 4.78
CA CYS A 98 6.55 3.59 4.41
C CYS A 98 5.91 4.21 5.66
N ARG A 99 5.19 5.33 5.47
CA ARG A 99 4.37 5.95 6.53
C ARG A 99 3.03 6.40 5.97
N VAL A 100 1.96 6.19 6.74
CA VAL A 100 0.60 6.59 6.35
C VAL A 100 0.53 8.11 6.22
N VAL A 101 0.07 8.59 5.07
CA VAL A 101 0.00 10.02 4.71
C VAL A 101 -1.40 10.60 4.86
N TRP A 102 -2.43 9.79 4.60
CA TRP A 102 -3.83 10.17 4.76
C TRP A 102 -4.71 8.93 4.97
N VAL A 103 -5.87 9.17 5.55
CA VAL A 103 -6.91 8.16 5.83
C VAL A 103 -8.26 8.74 5.42
N VAL A 104 -9.13 7.89 4.87
CA VAL A 104 -10.55 8.17 4.67
C VAL A 104 -11.35 7.12 5.43
N ASP A 105 -12.30 7.56 6.26
CA ASP A 105 -13.18 6.69 7.03
C ASP A 105 -14.63 7.19 6.99
N GLU A 106 -15.24 7.09 5.81
CA GLU A 106 -16.60 7.52 5.52
C GLU A 106 -17.55 6.31 5.49
N PRO A 107 -18.89 6.52 5.57
CA PRO A 107 -19.85 5.42 5.60
C PRO A 107 -19.78 4.48 4.39
N ASP A 108 -19.38 4.95 3.22
CA ASP A 108 -19.34 4.19 1.97
C ASP A 108 -17.97 4.25 1.27
N ARG A 109 -16.96 4.82 1.93
CA ARG A 109 -15.59 4.93 1.42
C ARG A 109 -14.58 4.86 2.56
N ARG A 110 -13.72 3.83 2.57
CA ARG A 110 -12.72 3.63 3.62
C ARG A 110 -11.38 3.19 3.05
N GLY A 111 -10.30 3.74 3.58
CA GLY A 111 -8.97 3.41 3.11
C GLY A 111 -7.90 4.36 3.59
N PHE A 112 -6.70 4.19 3.06
CA PHE A 112 -5.55 5.00 3.42
C PHE A 112 -4.56 5.05 2.25
N ALA A 113 -3.56 5.91 2.36
CA ALA A 113 -2.33 5.80 1.58
C ALA A 113 -1.11 5.85 2.47
N TYR A 114 -0.01 5.26 1.99
CA TYR A 114 1.31 5.51 2.52
C TYR A 114 2.22 6.17 1.49
N GLY A 115 3.19 6.92 1.99
CA GLY A 115 4.32 7.43 1.25
C GLY A 115 5.60 6.67 1.56
N THR A 116 6.50 6.59 0.59
CA THR A 116 7.80 5.93 0.73
C THR A 116 8.79 6.75 1.56
N LEU A 117 9.61 6.04 2.35
CA LEU A 117 10.65 6.62 3.22
C LEU A 117 12.07 6.22 2.77
N PRO A 118 13.13 6.86 3.31
CA PRO A 118 14.51 6.52 2.96
C PRO A 118 14.83 5.02 3.13
N GLY A 119 15.44 4.44 2.10
CA GLY A 119 15.71 2.99 2.02
C GLY A 119 14.71 2.21 1.17
N HIS A 120 13.56 2.80 0.82
CA HIS A 120 12.62 2.22 -0.12
C HIS A 120 13.20 2.17 -1.55
N PRO A 121 13.02 1.09 -2.32
CA PRO A 121 13.56 0.96 -3.69
C PRO A 121 12.89 1.92 -4.70
N GLU A 122 11.67 2.34 -4.40
CA GLU A 122 10.90 3.34 -5.15
C GLU A 122 10.69 4.60 -4.33
N SER A 123 10.30 5.68 -5.01
CA SER A 123 9.91 6.95 -4.42
C SER A 123 8.53 7.34 -4.93
N GLY A 124 7.55 7.47 -4.03
CA GLY A 124 6.17 7.79 -4.40
C GLY A 124 5.14 7.47 -3.30
N GLU A 125 3.89 7.39 -3.72
CA GLU A 125 2.72 7.17 -2.85
C GLU A 125 1.81 6.10 -3.44
N GLU A 126 1.19 5.30 -2.56
CA GLU A 126 0.22 4.27 -2.94
C GLU A 126 -0.97 4.28 -1.98
N SER A 127 -2.18 4.30 -2.54
CA SER A 127 -3.44 4.29 -1.83
C SER A 127 -4.25 3.03 -2.05
N PHE A 128 -4.97 2.65 -0.99
CA PHE A 128 -5.79 1.45 -0.92
C PHE A 128 -7.15 1.84 -0.35
N VAL A 129 -8.17 1.91 -1.21
CA VAL A 129 -9.51 2.38 -0.83
C VAL A 129 -10.55 1.33 -1.18
N VAL A 130 -11.53 1.15 -0.30
CA VAL A 130 -12.73 0.36 -0.55
C VAL A 130 -13.91 1.30 -0.60
N ARG A 131 -14.74 1.16 -1.62
CA ARG A 131 -15.96 1.94 -1.82
C ARG A 131 -17.17 1.02 -1.94
N LEU A 132 -18.28 1.38 -1.31
CA LEU A 132 -19.59 0.79 -1.54
C LEU A 132 -20.35 1.69 -2.52
N ARG A 133 -20.57 1.21 -3.74
CA ARG A 133 -21.33 1.94 -4.76
C ARG A 133 -22.84 1.88 -4.47
N PRO A 134 -23.65 2.82 -5.01
CA PRO A 134 -25.11 2.84 -4.81
C PRO A 134 -25.84 1.60 -5.32
N ASP A 135 -25.30 0.91 -6.31
CA ASP A 135 -25.79 -0.38 -6.84
C ASP A 135 -25.46 -1.58 -5.94
N GLY A 136 -24.75 -1.35 -4.83
CA GLY A 136 -24.35 -2.36 -3.88
C GLY A 136 -23.01 -3.03 -4.21
N GLU A 137 -22.30 -2.65 -5.28
CA GLU A 137 -20.96 -3.17 -5.54
C GLU A 137 -19.95 -2.67 -4.50
N VAL A 138 -19.10 -3.59 -4.02
CA VAL A 138 -17.95 -3.23 -3.20
C VAL A 138 -16.71 -3.26 -4.10
N VAL A 139 -16.10 -2.09 -4.26
CA VAL A 139 -15.01 -1.85 -5.20
C VAL A 139 -13.76 -1.53 -4.40
N TYR A 140 -12.67 -2.20 -4.76
CA TYR A 140 -11.34 -1.90 -4.25
C TYR A 140 -10.61 -1.06 -5.29
N GLU A 141 -10.23 0.15 -4.90
CA GLU A 141 -9.54 1.16 -5.69
C GLU A 141 -8.08 1.23 -5.23
N LEU A 142 -7.18 1.14 -6.20
CA LEU A 142 -5.76 1.32 -5.98
C LEU A 142 -5.24 2.44 -6.88
N ARG A 143 -4.58 3.41 -6.26
CA ARG A 143 -3.94 4.52 -6.97
C ARG A 143 -2.51 4.64 -6.50
N ALA A 144 -1.55 4.74 -7.42
CA ALA A 144 -0.16 4.92 -7.07
C ALA A 144 0.56 5.79 -8.10
N PHE A 145 1.56 6.53 -7.63
CA PHE A 145 2.57 7.11 -8.47
C PHE A 145 3.94 6.80 -7.87
N SER A 146 4.88 6.30 -8.67
CA SER A 146 6.23 6.05 -8.17
C SER A 146 7.31 6.16 -9.26
N ARG A 147 8.55 6.37 -8.82
CA ARG A 147 9.76 6.29 -9.64
C ARG A 147 10.84 5.49 -8.92
N LEU A 148 11.75 4.87 -9.65
CA LEU A 148 12.85 4.12 -9.04
C LEU A 148 13.80 5.07 -8.30
N ALA A 149 14.10 4.76 -7.03
CA ALA A 149 14.86 5.65 -6.15
C ALA A 149 16.38 5.64 -6.42
N THR A 150 16.92 4.59 -7.05
CA THR A 150 18.37 4.46 -7.29
C THR A 150 18.72 4.03 -8.73
N PRO A 151 19.93 4.37 -9.25
CA PRO A 151 20.41 3.89 -10.55
C PRO A 151 20.50 2.36 -10.65
N LEU A 152 20.83 1.67 -9.54
CA LEU A 152 20.88 0.21 -9.50
C LEU A 152 19.49 -0.41 -9.64
N ALA A 153 18.46 0.22 -9.06
CA ALA A 153 17.07 -0.17 -9.27
C ALA A 153 16.63 0.04 -10.73
N ARG A 154 17.17 1.05 -11.44
CA ARG A 154 16.88 1.29 -12.86
C ARG A 154 17.36 0.16 -13.78
N LEU A 155 18.42 -0.55 -13.44
CA LEU A 155 18.88 -1.73 -14.18
C LEU A 155 17.89 -2.93 -14.09
N GLY A 156 16.98 -2.93 -13.11
CA GLY A 156 15.92 -3.94 -12.93
C GLY A 156 14.53 -3.52 -13.44
N ALA A 157 14.39 -2.40 -14.15
CA ALA A 157 13.09 -1.79 -14.48
C ALA A 157 12.05 -2.68 -15.23
N PRO A 158 12.42 -3.62 -16.13
CA PRO A 158 11.44 -4.53 -16.72
C PRO A 158 10.86 -5.52 -15.71
N VAL A 159 11.67 -5.92 -14.73
CA VAL A 159 11.25 -6.83 -13.65
C VAL A 159 10.31 -6.10 -12.69
N SER A 160 10.51 -4.80 -12.45
CA SER A 160 9.64 -4.03 -11.54
C SER A 160 8.19 -3.96 -12.02
N ARG A 161 7.94 -3.78 -13.33
CA ARG A 161 6.55 -3.74 -13.85
C ARG A 161 5.79 -5.05 -13.66
N ARG A 162 6.44 -6.20 -13.90
CA ARG A 162 5.82 -7.52 -13.68
C ARG A 162 5.59 -7.81 -12.20
N VAL A 163 6.53 -7.41 -11.34
CA VAL A 163 6.40 -7.52 -9.88
C VAL A 163 5.26 -6.63 -9.38
N GLN A 164 5.11 -5.42 -9.93
CA GLN A 164 3.99 -4.53 -9.63
C GLN A 164 2.66 -5.21 -10.03
N THR A 165 2.47 -5.64 -11.28
CA THR A 165 1.21 -6.32 -11.70
C THR A 165 0.88 -7.55 -10.85
N LEU A 166 1.87 -8.38 -10.53
CA LEU A 166 1.66 -9.55 -9.69
C LEU A 166 1.31 -9.17 -8.24
N ALA A 167 1.87 -8.09 -7.71
CA ALA A 167 1.51 -7.56 -6.40
C ALA A 167 0.06 -7.04 -6.41
N LEU A 168 -0.34 -6.32 -7.47
CA LEU A 168 -1.72 -5.85 -7.66
C LEU A 168 -2.73 -7.00 -7.63
N ASP A 169 -2.50 -8.05 -8.42
CA ASP A 169 -3.39 -9.21 -8.48
C ASP A 169 -3.52 -9.88 -7.10
N ARG A 170 -2.42 -9.93 -6.34
CA ARG A 170 -2.41 -10.47 -4.98
C ARG A 170 -3.13 -9.56 -3.99
N TYR A 171 -3.01 -8.24 -4.11
CA TYR A 171 -3.76 -7.28 -3.29
C TYR A 171 -5.27 -7.47 -3.51
N VAL A 172 -5.70 -7.48 -4.77
CA VAL A 172 -7.11 -7.70 -5.14
C VAL A 172 -7.60 -9.06 -4.63
N ALA A 173 -6.82 -10.12 -4.83
CA ALA A 173 -7.18 -11.46 -4.36
C ALA A 173 -7.32 -11.52 -2.83
N ALA A 174 -6.43 -10.87 -2.09
CA ALA A 174 -6.48 -10.81 -0.63
C ALA A 174 -7.73 -10.08 -0.12
N VAL A 175 -8.01 -8.89 -0.66
CA VAL A 175 -9.19 -8.09 -0.29
C VAL A 175 -10.48 -8.81 -0.71
N ARG A 176 -10.54 -9.40 -1.90
CA ARG A 176 -11.67 -10.21 -2.37
C ARG A 176 -11.92 -11.41 -1.47
N LYS A 177 -10.86 -12.09 -1.02
CA LYS A 177 -10.98 -13.20 -0.06
C LYS A 177 -11.56 -12.74 1.27
N ALA A 178 -11.13 -11.59 1.79
CA ALA A 178 -11.67 -11.03 3.03
C ALA A 178 -13.15 -10.62 2.88
N ALA A 179 -13.51 -9.97 1.77
CA ALA A 179 -14.88 -9.56 1.46
C ALA A 179 -15.86 -10.77 1.43
N ARG A 180 -15.40 -11.93 0.99
CA ARG A 180 -16.20 -13.16 0.86
C ARG A 180 -16.34 -13.99 2.12
N ARG A 181 -15.44 -13.84 3.11
CA ARG A 181 -15.52 -14.60 4.36
C ARG A 181 -16.64 -14.05 5.24
N GLY A 182 -17.88 -14.49 5.01
CA GLY A 182 -18.94 -14.37 6.01
C GLY A 182 -18.62 -15.28 7.19
N SER A 183 -18.68 -14.74 8.41
CA SER A 183 -18.81 -15.55 9.63
C SER A 183 -20.12 -16.33 9.59
#